data_AF-A0AAV4JRP6-F1
#
_entry.id   AF-A0AAV4JRP6-F1
#
_cell.length_a   1.000
_cell.length_b   1.000
_cell.length_c   1.000
_cell.angle_alpha   90.00
_cell.angle_beta   90.00
_cell.angle_gamma   90.00
#
_symmetry.space_group_name_H-M   'P 1'
#
loop_
_entity.id
_entity.type
_entity.pdbx_description
1 polymer ?
#
loop_
_entity_poly.entity_id
_entity_poly.type
_entity_poly.pdbx_seq_one_letter_code
_entity_poly.pdbx_strand_id
1 'polypeptide(L)'
;MADVPVRASPDYFLNTSKGVVSHPDLKTCKEEEFLKKVPGVTFAKHIQIRRGEETIPTNTFILTFDSPTPPTQIKAGYVKFNVRPYVPTPMRCFKCHRFGHGREKCRRKDPICGKCGKVGHAADNCKNYPYCVNCRGDHAASGKECPKYAEEQAILRYRAYNGDTFQQARAAVVLEVAKEVRPRTYAQVTKR
;
A
#
# COMPACT_ATOMS: atom_id res chain seq x y z
N MET A 1 16.27 16.69 -43.18
CA MET A 1 15.92 16.26 -41.81
C MET A 1 15.17 14.95 -41.94
N ALA A 2 15.70 13.86 -41.37
CA ALA A 2 15.06 12.55 -41.47
C ALA A 2 13.88 12.50 -40.51
N ASP A 3 12.67 12.34 -41.06
CA ASP A 3 11.43 12.20 -40.30
C ASP A 3 11.32 10.75 -39.81
N VAL A 4 11.95 10.47 -38.67
CA VAL A 4 11.91 9.15 -38.04
C VAL A 4 10.61 9.06 -37.26
N PRO A 5 9.68 8.14 -37.61
CA PRO A 5 8.43 8.01 -36.89
C PRO A 5 8.72 7.51 -35.46
N VAL A 6 8.47 8.37 -34.48
CA VAL A 6 8.57 8.04 -33.06
C VAL A 6 7.24 7.43 -32.60
N ARG A 7 7.29 6.22 -32.04
CA ARG A 7 6.13 5.57 -31.43
C ARG A 7 6.22 5.67 -29.91
N ALA A 8 5.44 6.56 -29.31
CA ALA A 8 5.29 6.63 -27.86
C ALA A 8 4.10 5.75 -27.42
N SER A 9 4.28 4.97 -26.36
CA SER A 9 3.22 4.20 -25.72
C SER A 9 3.15 4.58 -24.23
N PRO A 10 1.95 4.63 -23.63
CA PRO A 10 1.83 4.86 -22.20
C PRO A 10 2.58 3.79 -21.40
N ASP A 11 3.50 4.20 -20.55
CA ASP A 11 4.04 3.35 -19.48
C ASP A 11 2.90 2.94 -18.53
N TYR A 12 2.71 1.64 -18.36
CA TYR A 12 1.61 1.07 -17.58
C TYR A 12 1.68 1.40 -16.08
N PHE A 13 2.86 1.78 -15.57
CA PHE A 13 3.12 2.04 -14.16
C PHE A 13 3.15 3.54 -13.83
N LEU A 14 3.69 4.36 -14.72
CA LEU A 14 3.83 5.80 -14.52
C LEU A 14 2.59 6.59 -14.98
N ASN A 15 1.82 6.06 -15.94
CA ASN A 15 0.63 6.74 -16.45
C ASN A 15 -0.67 6.16 -15.88
N THR A 16 -0.60 5.44 -14.76
CA THR A 16 -1.79 4.93 -14.08
C THR A 16 -1.79 5.30 -12.62
N SER A 17 -2.98 5.38 -12.05
CA SER A 17 -3.18 5.67 -10.64
C SER A 17 -4.31 4.83 -10.09
N LYS A 18 -4.39 4.74 -8.77
CA LYS A 18 -5.43 3.97 -8.08
C LYS A 18 -6.19 4.84 -7.10
N GLY A 19 -7.50 4.73 -7.13
CA GLY A 19 -8.41 5.37 -6.19
C GLY A 19 -9.36 4.38 -5.55
N VAL A 20 -9.90 4.75 -4.40
CA VAL A 20 -10.89 4.00 -3.64
C VAL A 20 -12.17 4.80 -3.61
N VAL A 21 -13.28 4.15 -3.97
CA VAL A 21 -14.63 4.69 -3.86
C VAL A 21 -15.44 3.80 -2.92
N SER A 22 -16.21 4.42 -2.03
CA SER A 22 -17.09 3.69 -1.12
C SER A 22 -18.46 4.37 -1.06
N HIS A 23 -19.53 3.63 -1.33
CA HIS A 23 -20.90 4.14 -1.30
C HIS A 23 -21.91 2.99 -1.16
N PRO A 24 -23.02 3.16 -0.40
CA PRO A 24 -24.01 2.09 -0.17
C PRO A 24 -24.49 1.36 -1.44
N ASP A 25 -24.77 2.12 -2.49
CA ASP A 25 -25.25 1.58 -3.78
C ASP A 25 -24.25 0.63 -4.46
N LEU A 26 -22.98 0.66 -4.08
CA LEU A 26 -21.94 -0.17 -4.69
C LEU A 26 -21.97 -1.62 -4.18
N LYS A 27 -22.77 -1.94 -3.16
CA LYS A 27 -22.80 -3.30 -2.59
C LYS A 27 -23.15 -4.37 -3.62
N THR A 28 -24.02 -4.04 -4.58
CA THR A 28 -24.52 -4.94 -5.62
C THR A 28 -24.00 -4.60 -7.01
N CYS A 29 -23.22 -3.53 -7.16
CA CYS A 29 -22.62 -3.16 -8.42
C CYS A 29 -21.57 -4.18 -8.86
N LYS A 30 -21.46 -4.41 -10.17
CA LYS A 30 -20.42 -5.27 -10.75
C LYS A 30 -19.22 -4.47 -11.25
N GLU A 31 -18.05 -5.10 -11.34
CA GLU A 31 -16.81 -4.47 -11.80
C GLU A 31 -16.94 -3.92 -13.24
N GLU A 32 -17.68 -4.62 -14.12
CA GLU A 32 -17.85 -4.21 -15.53
C GLU A 32 -18.68 -2.92 -15.68
N GLU A 33 -19.50 -2.57 -14.70
CA GLU A 33 -20.28 -1.33 -14.76
C GLU A 33 -19.39 -0.10 -14.70
N PHE A 34 -18.34 -0.14 -13.88
CA PHE A 34 -17.38 0.96 -13.79
C PHE A 34 -16.58 1.12 -15.08
N LEU A 35 -16.14 -0.01 -15.67
CA LEU A 35 -15.39 0.00 -16.93
C LEU A 35 -16.20 0.60 -18.09
N LYS A 36 -17.53 0.43 -18.08
CA LYS A 36 -18.41 0.95 -19.14
C LYS A 36 -18.90 2.38 -18.88
N LYS A 37 -19.20 2.71 -17.62
CA LYS A 37 -19.91 3.95 -17.25
C LYS A 37 -18.98 5.08 -16.82
N VAL A 38 -17.73 4.79 -16.46
CA VAL A 38 -16.79 5.79 -15.95
C VAL A 38 -15.58 5.91 -16.89
N PRO A 39 -15.50 7.00 -17.67
CA PRO A 39 -14.34 7.27 -18.52
C PRO A 39 -13.04 7.30 -17.72
N GLY A 40 -11.97 6.75 -18.31
CA GLY A 40 -10.63 6.69 -17.72
C GLY A 40 -10.41 5.55 -16.72
N VAL A 41 -11.44 4.78 -16.33
CA VAL A 41 -11.26 3.58 -15.50
C VAL A 41 -10.85 2.40 -16.37
N THR A 42 -9.64 1.89 -16.16
CA THR A 42 -9.08 0.73 -16.89
C THR A 42 -9.24 -0.59 -16.14
N PHE A 43 -9.41 -0.53 -14.82
CA PHE A 43 -9.63 -1.70 -13.99
C PHE A 43 -10.48 -1.33 -12.77
N ALA A 44 -11.40 -2.21 -12.39
CA ALA A 44 -12.22 -2.05 -11.19
C ALA A 44 -12.13 -3.33 -10.36
N LYS A 45 -11.93 -3.20 -9.05
CA LYS A 45 -11.90 -4.31 -8.10
C LYS A 45 -12.91 -4.09 -6.99
N HIS A 46 -13.92 -4.96 -6.91
CA HIS A 46 -14.86 -4.96 -5.80
C HIS A 46 -14.19 -5.57 -4.58
N ILE A 47 -14.12 -4.83 -3.48
CA ILE A 47 -13.57 -5.34 -2.23
C ILE A 47 -14.58 -6.30 -1.61
N GLN A 48 -14.11 -7.50 -1.34
CA GLN A 48 -14.87 -8.55 -0.68
C GLN A 48 -14.19 -8.90 0.65
N ILE A 49 -15.00 -9.18 1.67
CA ILE A 49 -14.54 -9.66 2.96
C ILE A 49 -14.99 -11.11 3.14
N ARG A 50 -14.14 -11.93 3.76
CA ARG A 50 -14.52 -13.28 4.19
C ARG A 50 -14.98 -13.23 5.65
N ARG A 51 -16.15 -13.80 5.93
CA ARG A 51 -16.66 -14.05 7.28
C ARG A 51 -17.03 -15.52 7.38
N GLY A 52 -16.19 -16.31 8.05
CA GLY A 52 -16.29 -17.77 7.99
C GLY A 52 -16.07 -18.26 6.56
N GLU A 53 -16.99 -19.08 6.07
CA GLU A 53 -16.97 -19.64 4.71
C GLU A 53 -17.59 -18.69 3.67
N GLU A 54 -18.32 -17.67 4.11
CA GLU A 54 -19.02 -16.74 3.22
C GLU A 54 -18.11 -15.61 2.74
N THR A 55 -18.24 -15.27 1.45
CA THR A 55 -17.61 -14.10 0.84
C THR A 55 -18.65 -13.02 0.64
N ILE A 56 -18.51 -11.92 1.38
CA ILE A 56 -19.48 -10.83 1.42
C ILE A 56 -18.91 -9.64 0.65
N PRO A 57 -19.60 -9.14 -0.41
CA PRO A 57 -19.20 -7.93 -1.09
C PRO A 57 -19.38 -6.72 -0.17
N THR A 58 -18.40 -5.81 -0.20
CA THR A 58 -18.46 -4.56 0.56
C THR A 58 -19.00 -3.43 -0.30
N ASN A 59 -19.20 -2.25 0.30
CA ASN A 59 -19.62 -1.06 -0.42
C ASN A 59 -18.44 -0.34 -1.12
N THR A 60 -17.29 -1.02 -1.32
CA THR A 60 -16.02 -0.38 -1.68
C THR A 60 -15.41 -0.99 -2.92
N PHE A 61 -14.96 -0.12 -3.84
CA PHE A 61 -14.17 -0.49 -5.01
C PHE A 61 -12.80 0.17 -4.98
N ILE A 62 -11.80 -0.54 -5.49
CA ILE A 62 -10.54 0.04 -5.94
C ILE A 62 -10.62 0.20 -7.45
N LEU A 63 -10.44 1.41 -7.96
CA LEU A 63 -10.43 1.73 -9.38
C LEU A 63 -8.99 2.06 -9.79
N THR A 64 -8.58 1.57 -10.95
CA THR A 64 -7.35 2.00 -11.63
C THR A 64 -7.73 2.95 -12.75
N PHE A 65 -7.11 4.13 -12.76
CA PHE A 65 -7.30 5.16 -13.78
C PHE A 65 -6.12 5.16 -14.76
N ASP A 66 -6.37 5.55 -16.00
CA ASP A 66 -5.37 5.82 -17.05
C ASP A 66 -4.70 7.20 -16.93
N SER A 67 -4.82 7.82 -15.76
CA SER A 67 -4.15 9.07 -15.40
C SER A 67 -3.12 8.83 -14.29
N PRO A 68 -2.01 9.61 -14.24
CA PRO A 68 -0.97 9.48 -13.21
C PRO A 68 -1.46 9.87 -11.79
N THR A 69 -2.53 10.64 -11.70
CA THR A 69 -3.18 11.02 -10.44
C THR A 69 -4.67 10.67 -10.49
N PRO A 70 -5.25 10.06 -9.44
CA PRO A 70 -6.66 9.73 -9.46
C PRO A 70 -7.47 11.03 -9.37
N PRO A 71 -8.60 11.14 -10.09
CA PRO A 71 -9.50 12.28 -9.90
C PRO A 71 -10.01 12.30 -8.47
N THR A 72 -10.42 13.46 -7.94
CA THR A 72 -10.99 13.57 -6.58
C THR A 72 -12.45 13.13 -6.51
N GLN A 73 -13.14 13.16 -7.65
CA GLN A 73 -14.53 12.77 -7.80
C GLN A 73 -14.77 12.14 -9.18
N ILE A 74 -15.63 11.13 -9.22
CA ILE A 74 -16.14 10.54 -10.47
C ILE A 74 -17.66 10.53 -10.47
N LYS A 75 -18.24 10.37 -11.65
CA LYS A 75 -19.68 10.15 -11.83
C LYS A 75 -19.90 8.80 -12.49
N ALA A 76 -20.87 8.04 -12.00
CA ALA A 76 -21.41 6.90 -12.72
C ALA A 76 -22.94 7.04 -12.76
N GLY A 77 -23.49 7.29 -13.95
CA GLY A 77 -24.88 7.71 -14.09
C GLY A 77 -25.14 9.03 -13.35
N TYR A 78 -26.14 9.04 -12.46
CA TYR A 78 -26.55 10.21 -11.69
C TYR A 78 -25.85 10.33 -10.31
N VAL A 79 -25.00 9.36 -9.95
CA VAL A 79 -24.33 9.32 -8.65
C VAL A 79 -22.91 9.87 -8.76
N LYS A 80 -22.53 10.69 -7.79
CA LYS A 80 -21.17 11.21 -7.62
C LYS A 80 -20.45 10.42 -6.53
N PHE A 81 -19.24 9.94 -6.82
CA PHE A 81 -18.40 9.24 -5.85
C PHE A 81 -17.16 10.05 -5.55
N ASN A 82 -16.88 10.26 -4.27
CA ASN A 82 -15.60 10.78 -3.83
C ASN A 82 -14.54 9.69 -3.97
N VAL A 83 -13.42 10.04 -4.57
CA VAL A 83 -12.30 9.14 -4.79
C VAL A 83 -11.18 9.52 -3.82
N ARG A 84 -10.72 8.55 -3.04
CA ARG A 84 -9.54 8.70 -2.18
C ARG A 84 -8.36 7.99 -2.84
N PRO A 85 -7.14 8.54 -2.85
CA PRO A 85 -5.98 7.80 -3.32
C PRO A 85 -5.84 6.44 -2.61
N TYR A 86 -5.57 5.38 -3.37
CA TYR A 86 -5.37 4.05 -2.82
C TYR A 86 -4.01 3.95 -2.14
N VAL A 87 -4.01 3.66 -0.84
CA VAL A 87 -2.80 3.38 -0.06
C VAL A 87 -2.63 1.86 0.06
N PRO A 88 -1.67 1.24 -0.64
CA PRO A 88 -1.44 -0.20 -0.52
C PRO A 88 -0.88 -0.56 0.86
N THR A 89 -1.04 -1.80 1.27
CA THR A 89 -0.32 -2.34 2.43
C THR A 89 1.17 -2.51 2.12
N PRO A 90 2.08 -2.32 3.09
CA PRO A 90 3.51 -2.50 2.88
C PRO A 90 3.86 -3.87 2.30
N MET A 91 4.60 -3.87 1.20
CA MET A 91 5.01 -5.10 0.54
C MET A 91 6.01 -5.85 1.43
N ARG A 92 5.60 -7.02 1.90
CA ARG A 92 6.43 -7.91 2.70
C ARG A 92 6.85 -9.13 1.88
N CYS A 93 8.13 -9.43 1.86
CA CYS A 93 8.65 -10.64 1.23
C CYS A 93 8.12 -11.89 1.96
N PHE A 94 7.45 -12.80 1.26
CA PHE A 94 6.97 -14.07 1.85
C PHE A 94 8.07 -15.12 2.06
N LYS A 95 9.33 -14.82 1.71
CA LYS A 95 10.48 -15.68 1.94
C LYS A 95 11.33 -15.23 3.14
N CYS A 96 11.63 -13.94 3.24
CA CYS A 96 12.48 -13.39 4.31
C CYS A 96 11.75 -12.45 5.27
N HIS A 97 10.46 -12.20 5.06
CA HIS A 97 9.61 -11.33 5.89
C HIS A 97 10.04 -9.87 6.05
N ARG A 98 11.07 -9.42 5.30
CA ARG A 98 11.47 -8.01 5.22
C ARG A 98 10.58 -7.22 4.27
N PHE A 99 10.45 -5.92 4.53
CA PHE A 99 9.75 -4.99 3.63
C PHE A 99 10.60 -4.62 2.39
N GLY A 100 9.93 -4.10 1.37
CA GLY A 100 10.56 -3.46 0.21
C GLY A 100 10.85 -4.37 -1.00
N HIS A 101 10.61 -5.68 -0.90
CA HIS A 101 10.73 -6.59 -2.05
C HIS A 101 9.78 -7.79 -1.96
N GLY A 102 9.43 -8.34 -3.13
CA GLY A 102 8.67 -9.59 -3.25
C GLY A 102 9.54 -10.84 -3.19
N ARG A 103 8.90 -12.01 -3.20
CA ARG A 103 9.56 -13.33 -3.17
C ARG A 103 10.56 -13.52 -4.32
N GLU A 104 10.18 -13.14 -5.53
CA GLU A 104 10.98 -13.32 -6.75
C GLU A 104 12.31 -12.57 -6.74
N LYS A 105 12.37 -11.43 -6.04
CA LYS A 105 13.59 -10.61 -5.92
C LYS A 105 14.38 -10.92 -4.63
N CYS A 106 13.98 -11.94 -3.89
CA CYS A 106 14.60 -12.28 -2.61
C CYS A 106 15.88 -13.09 -2.81
N ARG A 107 16.99 -12.56 -2.31
CA ARG A 107 18.32 -13.20 -2.39
C ARG A 107 18.56 -14.32 -1.37
N ARG A 108 17.68 -14.48 -0.38
CA ARG A 108 17.81 -15.52 0.65
C ARG A 108 17.55 -16.89 0.01
N LYS A 109 18.33 -17.92 0.35
CA LYS A 109 18.13 -19.29 -0.15
C LYS A 109 16.93 -19.97 0.51
N ASP A 110 16.91 -20.02 1.83
CA ASP A 110 15.86 -20.71 2.60
C ASP A 110 14.78 -19.74 3.10
N PRO A 111 13.49 -20.10 3.05
CA PRO A 111 12.45 -19.33 3.70
C PRO A 111 12.64 -19.34 5.23
N ILE A 112 12.26 -18.24 5.88
CA ILE A 112 12.19 -18.16 7.34
C ILE A 112 10.75 -18.15 7.80
N CYS A 113 10.53 -18.63 9.02
CA CYS A 113 9.25 -18.59 9.68
C CYS A 113 8.80 -17.14 9.94
N GLY A 114 7.58 -16.79 9.54
CA GLY A 114 7.02 -15.45 9.75
C GLY A 114 6.70 -15.11 11.20
N LYS A 115 6.58 -16.12 12.07
CA LYS A 115 6.33 -15.94 13.51
C LYS A 115 7.62 -15.66 14.28
N CYS A 116 8.67 -16.46 14.09
CA CYS A 116 9.89 -16.40 14.91
C CYS A 116 11.18 -16.04 14.15
N GLY A 117 11.13 -15.86 12.83
CA GLY A 117 12.28 -15.48 12.01
C GLY A 117 13.36 -16.56 11.81
N LYS A 118 13.17 -17.78 12.31
CA LYS A 118 14.11 -18.92 12.15
C LYS A 118 13.80 -19.74 10.89
N VAL A 119 14.80 -20.43 10.35
CA VAL A 119 14.64 -21.38 9.21
C VAL A 119 14.10 -22.74 9.67
N GLY A 120 13.71 -23.59 8.72
CA GLY A 120 13.44 -25.02 8.95
C GLY A 120 12.00 -25.39 9.29
N HIS A 121 11.06 -24.43 9.31
CA HIS A 121 9.63 -24.71 9.54
C HIS A 121 8.73 -23.58 9.02
N ALA A 122 7.45 -23.92 8.79
CA ALA A 122 6.39 -22.96 8.47
C ALA A 122 5.83 -22.28 9.73
N ALA A 123 5.18 -21.13 9.56
CA ALA A 123 4.58 -20.38 10.68
C ALA A 123 3.48 -21.18 11.41
N ASP A 124 2.71 -21.99 10.68
CA ASP A 124 1.59 -22.77 11.23
C ASP A 124 2.05 -23.83 12.24
N ASN A 125 3.26 -24.37 12.04
CA ASN A 125 3.86 -25.38 12.92
C ASN A 125 4.86 -24.78 13.93
N CYS A 126 4.86 -23.46 14.10
CA CYS A 126 5.87 -22.75 14.89
C CYS A 126 5.53 -22.71 16.38
N LYS A 127 6.33 -23.44 17.17
CA LYS A 127 6.27 -23.43 18.65
C LYS A 127 7.21 -22.41 19.31
N ASN A 128 8.02 -21.70 18.54
CA ASN A 128 8.93 -20.68 19.06
C ASN A 128 8.19 -19.41 19.50
N TYR A 129 8.80 -18.67 20.43
CA TYR A 129 8.36 -17.31 20.80
C TYR A 129 8.40 -16.38 19.57
N PRO A 130 7.42 -15.47 19.41
CA PRO A 130 7.38 -14.56 18.27
C PRO A 130 8.58 -13.62 18.24
N TYR A 131 9.06 -13.31 17.04
CA TYR A 131 10.18 -12.41 16.81
C TYR A 131 10.06 -11.74 15.44
N CYS A 132 10.10 -10.42 15.42
CA CYS A 132 9.96 -9.64 14.21
C CYS A 132 11.33 -9.35 13.58
N VAL A 133 11.56 -9.80 12.35
CA VAL A 133 12.81 -9.54 11.62
C VAL A 133 13.03 -8.09 11.20
N ASN A 134 12.00 -7.23 11.28
CA ASN A 134 12.06 -5.84 10.86
C ASN A 134 12.42 -4.90 12.03
N CYS A 135 11.79 -5.06 13.19
CA CYS A 135 12.01 -4.21 14.37
C CYS A 135 12.67 -4.93 15.56
N ARG A 136 12.84 -6.26 15.48
CA ARG A 136 13.35 -7.12 16.57
C ARG A 136 12.45 -7.18 17.82
N GLY A 137 11.17 -6.84 17.68
CA GLY A 137 10.18 -6.93 18.75
C GLY A 137 9.50 -8.30 18.87
N ASP A 138 8.75 -8.45 19.96
CA ASP A 138 8.10 -9.68 20.42
C ASP A 138 6.76 -9.97 19.74
N HIS A 139 6.75 -9.87 18.41
CA HIS A 139 5.58 -10.12 17.59
C HIS A 139 5.95 -10.74 16.25
N ALA A 140 4.97 -11.32 15.55
CA ALA A 140 5.21 -11.87 14.22
C ALA A 140 5.57 -10.75 13.22
N ALA A 141 6.31 -11.07 12.16
CA ALA A 141 6.72 -10.09 11.16
C ALA A 141 5.54 -9.49 10.35
N SER A 142 4.33 -10.07 10.48
CA SER A 142 3.08 -9.56 9.92
C SER A 142 2.28 -8.66 10.88
N GLY A 143 2.75 -8.47 12.12
CA GLY A 143 2.08 -7.62 13.12
C GLY A 143 1.98 -6.17 12.67
N LYS A 144 0.81 -5.55 12.87
CA LYS A 144 0.54 -4.15 12.56
C LYS A 144 1.09 -3.20 13.63
N GLU A 145 1.34 -3.74 14.82
CA GLU A 145 2.03 -3.12 15.95
C GLU A 145 3.51 -2.83 15.66
N CYS A 146 4.06 -3.39 14.58
CA CYS A 146 5.45 -3.19 14.20
C CYS A 146 5.73 -1.70 13.86
N PRO A 147 6.70 -1.04 14.52
CA PRO A 147 7.03 0.35 14.20
C PRO A 147 7.55 0.51 12.76
N LYS A 148 8.25 -0.51 12.23
CA LYS A 148 8.68 -0.54 10.83
C LYS A 148 7.52 -0.71 9.85
N TYR A 149 6.44 -1.37 10.25
CA TYR A 149 5.23 -1.40 9.44
C TYR A 149 4.57 -0.01 9.38
N ALA A 150 4.47 0.67 10.51
CA ALA A 150 3.93 2.03 10.57
C ALA A 150 4.75 3.02 9.71
N GLU A 151 6.08 2.95 9.78
CA GLU A 151 6.99 3.75 8.94
C GLU A 151 6.73 3.50 7.44
N GLU A 152 6.75 2.23 7.00
CA GLU A 152 6.49 1.88 5.59
C GLU A 152 5.08 2.31 5.14
N GLN A 153 4.09 2.20 6.02
CA GLN A 153 2.73 2.62 5.73
C GLN A 153 2.61 4.14 5.59
N ALA A 154 3.35 4.91 6.40
CA ALA A 154 3.43 6.36 6.26
C ALA A 154 4.07 6.77 4.92
N ILE A 155 5.14 6.09 4.50
CA ILE A 155 5.80 6.33 3.20
C ILE A 155 4.84 6.07 2.04
N LEU A 156 4.15 4.92 2.06
CA LEU A 156 3.16 4.57 1.02
C LEU A 156 1.99 5.53 1.00
N ARG A 157 1.53 6.00 2.17
CA ARG A 157 0.49 7.02 2.28
C ARG A 157 0.96 8.34 1.67
N TYR A 158 2.14 8.83 2.05
CA TYR A 158 2.69 10.06 1.50
C TYR A 158 2.79 9.99 -0.03
N ARG A 159 3.32 8.88 -0.56
CA ARG A 159 3.40 8.64 -2.01
C ARG A 159 2.04 8.67 -2.70
N ALA A 160 1.03 8.01 -2.12
CA ALA A 160 -0.30 7.96 -2.71
C ALA A 160 -0.95 9.34 -2.83
N TYR A 161 -0.68 10.26 -1.91
CA TYR A 161 -1.28 11.59 -1.90
C TYR A 161 -0.47 12.65 -2.66
N ASN A 162 0.86 12.52 -2.72
CA ASN A 162 1.74 13.53 -3.32
C ASN A 162 2.30 13.15 -4.70
N GLY A 163 2.17 11.88 -5.13
CA GLY A 163 2.66 11.43 -6.44
C GLY A 163 4.18 11.23 -6.53
N ASP A 164 4.88 11.23 -5.40
CA ASP A 164 6.34 11.16 -5.35
C ASP A 164 6.92 9.75 -5.61
N THR A 165 8.22 9.70 -5.91
CA THR A 165 8.96 8.44 -5.88
C THR A 165 9.06 7.91 -4.45
N PHE A 166 9.33 6.61 -4.31
CA PHE A 166 9.48 5.99 -2.98
C PHE A 166 10.62 6.63 -2.16
N GLN A 167 11.73 7.02 -2.81
CA GLN A 167 12.87 7.65 -2.14
C GLN A 167 12.53 9.05 -1.63
N GLN A 168 11.85 9.86 -2.45
CA GLN A 168 11.37 11.19 -2.04
C GLN A 168 10.36 11.11 -0.90
N ALA A 169 9.37 10.21 -1.02
CA ALA A 169 8.36 9.98 0.02
C ALA A 169 9.00 9.57 1.35
N ARG A 170 10.02 8.70 1.30
CA ARG A 170 10.78 8.30 2.49
C ARG A 170 11.51 9.48 3.13
N ALA A 171 12.20 10.30 2.33
CA ALA A 171 12.88 11.48 2.83
C ALA A 171 11.89 12.45 3.49
N ALA A 172 10.73 12.70 2.87
CA ALA A 172 9.70 13.57 3.41
C ALA A 172 9.16 13.07 4.76
N VAL A 173 8.82 11.78 4.87
CA VAL A 173 8.33 11.21 6.13
C VAL A 173 9.37 11.32 7.24
N VAL A 174 10.66 11.09 6.94
CA VAL A 174 11.74 11.26 7.92
C VAL A 174 11.82 12.71 8.40
N LEU A 175 11.70 13.68 7.50
CA LEU A 175 11.70 15.10 7.85
C LEU A 175 10.49 15.51 8.69
N GLU A 176 9.29 15.00 8.37
CA GLU A 176 8.07 15.26 9.17
C GLU A 176 8.20 14.71 10.60
N VAL A 177 8.67 13.46 10.75
CA VAL A 177 8.92 12.87 12.07
C VAL A 177 9.97 13.68 12.85
N ALA A 178 11.02 14.16 12.18
CA ALA A 178 12.04 15.00 12.81
C ALA A 178 11.51 16.36 13.30
N LYS A 179 10.49 16.92 12.65
CA LYS A 179 9.82 18.16 13.10
C LYS A 179 8.96 17.94 14.34
N GLU A 180 8.29 16.80 14.44
CA GLU A 180 7.47 16.43 15.61
C GLU A 180 8.33 16.16 16.84
N VAL A 181 9.48 15.52 16.64
CA VAL A 181 10.52 15.36 17.68
C VAL A 181 11.30 16.67 17.79
N ARG A 182 10.66 17.72 18.31
CA ARG A 182 11.38 18.97 18.65
C ARG A 182 12.57 18.61 19.54
N PRO A 183 13.81 18.92 19.15
CA PRO A 183 14.95 18.68 20.02
C PRO A 183 14.75 19.47 21.31
N ARG A 184 14.98 18.84 22.48
CA ARG A 184 14.99 19.54 23.76
C ARG A 184 15.95 20.71 23.63
N THR A 185 15.46 21.93 23.84
CA THR A 185 16.32 23.11 23.77
C THR A 185 17.30 23.08 24.94
N TYR A 186 18.48 23.70 24.79
CA TYR A 186 19.46 23.81 25.88
C TYR A 186 18.83 24.33 27.18
N ALA A 187 17.89 25.28 27.08
CA ALA A 187 17.13 25.83 28.20
C ALA A 187 16.16 24.84 28.89
N GLN A 188 15.77 23.75 28.23
CA GLN A 188 14.93 22.68 28.82
C GLN A 188 15.74 21.62 29.55
N VAL A 189 17.06 21.55 29.31
CA VAL A 189 17.97 20.60 29.96
C VAL A 189 18.46 21.13 31.32
N THR A 190 18.49 22.45 31.52
CA THR A 190 19.02 23.10 32.72
C THR A 190 18.00 23.34 33.84
N LYS A 191 16.71 23.06 33.62
CA LYS A 191 15.69 23.10 34.68
C LYS A 191 15.68 21.76 35.43
N ARG A 192 16.50 21.70 36.49
CA ARG A 192 16.41 20.70 37.56
C ARG A 192 15.12 20.85 38.34
#